data_AF-A0A7S1IFP7-F1
#
_entry.id   AF-A0A7S1IFP7-F1
#
_cell.length_a   1.000
_cell.length_b   1.000
_cell.length_c   1.000
_cell.angle_alpha   90.00
_cell.angle_beta   90.00
_cell.angle_gamma   90.00
#
_symmetry.space_group_name_H-M   'P 1'
#
loop_
_entity.id
_entity.type
_entity.pdbx_description
1 polymer ?
#
loop_
_entity_poly.entity_id
_entity_poly.type
_entity_poly.pdbx_seq_one_letter_code
_entity_poly.pdbx_strand_id
1 'polypeptide(L)'
;VQSILNNLQMRIRNVHVQLDVTEGVDRPFHMGFKWTLMSVISTDTNGNETFLKTVAEMMYKRLSVTDLAVYINNDTETNEDGLISHRYLLQPCSLQLQLRMLSGSSRRLSQPQYTVTGVLD
;
A
#
# COMPACT_ATOMS: atom_id res chain seq x y z
N VAL A 1 -9.31 21.03 -8.08
CA VAL A 1 -8.42 19.84 -8.04
C VAL A 1 -8.26 19.30 -6.63
N GLN A 2 -7.92 20.13 -5.63
CA GLN A 2 -7.67 19.65 -4.26
C GLN A 2 -8.88 18.96 -3.60
N SER A 3 -10.10 19.47 -3.80
CA SER A 3 -11.33 18.82 -3.32
C SER A 3 -11.57 17.43 -3.91
N ILE A 4 -11.14 17.21 -5.16
CA ILE A 4 -11.24 15.92 -5.86
C ILE A 4 -10.27 14.93 -5.22
N LEU A 5 -9.00 15.32 -5.04
CA LEU A 5 -7.98 14.46 -4.43
C LEU A 5 -8.31 14.13 -2.96
N ASN A 6 -8.86 15.09 -2.22
CA ASN A 6 -9.23 14.89 -0.82
C ASN A 6 -10.31 13.81 -0.64
N ASN A 7 -11.23 13.70 -1.59
CA ASN A 7 -12.32 12.72 -1.58
C ASN A 7 -12.09 11.55 -2.53
N LEU A 8 -10.92 11.48 -3.19
CA LEU A 8 -10.62 10.42 -4.12
C LEU A 8 -10.66 9.07 -3.40
N GLN A 9 -11.54 8.22 -3.89
CA GLN A 9 -11.60 6.82 -3.54
C GLN A 9 -10.97 6.01 -4.67
N MET A 10 -10.04 5.13 -4.31
CA MET A 10 -9.32 4.29 -5.27
C MET A 10 -9.49 2.83 -4.90
N ARG A 11 -9.62 2.00 -5.93
CA ARG A 11 -9.61 0.55 -5.79
C ARG A 11 -8.83 -0.07 -6.93
N ILE A 12 -7.75 -0.77 -6.60
CA ILE A 12 -6.86 -1.42 -7.55
C ILE A 12 -6.85 -2.92 -7.22
N ARG A 13 -6.98 -3.77 -8.24
CA ARG A 13 -7.08 -5.23 -8.06
C ARG A 13 -6.00 -5.93 -8.85
N ASN A 14 -5.64 -7.12 -8.39
CA ASN A 14 -4.75 -8.07 -9.06
C ASN A 14 -3.45 -7.41 -9.52
N VAL A 15 -2.76 -6.76 -8.58
CA VAL A 15 -1.52 -6.08 -8.91
C VAL A 15 -0.37 -7.01 -8.62
N HIS A 16 0.57 -7.03 -9.56
CA HIS A 16 1.84 -7.70 -9.44
C HIS A 16 2.91 -6.76 -9.99
N VAL A 17 3.82 -6.35 -9.12
CA VAL A 17 4.98 -5.53 -9.50
C VAL A 17 6.22 -6.39 -9.28
N GLN A 18 7.08 -6.44 -10.28
CA GLN A 18 8.32 -7.19 -10.25
C GLN A 18 9.48 -6.28 -10.66
N LEU A 19 10.59 -6.43 -9.96
CA LEU A 19 11.89 -5.85 -10.26
C LEU A 19 12.84 -6.98 -10.61
N ASP A 20 13.46 -6.86 -11.77
CA ASP A 20 14.42 -7.82 -12.30
C ASP A 20 15.82 -7.22 -12.18
N VAL A 21 16.71 -7.90 -11.46
CA VAL A 21 18.12 -7.50 -11.33
C VAL A 21 18.97 -8.55 -12.02
N THR A 22 19.29 -8.28 -13.29
CA THR A 22 19.95 -9.22 -14.18
C THR A 22 21.30 -8.73 -14.70
N GLU A 23 21.50 -7.42 -14.81
CA GLU A 23 22.73 -6.84 -15.35
C GLU A 23 23.74 -6.49 -14.25
N GLY A 24 25.03 -6.77 -14.50
CA GLY A 24 26.13 -6.34 -13.61
C GLY A 24 26.19 -7.04 -12.25
N VAL A 25 25.47 -8.16 -12.08
CA VAL A 25 25.44 -8.94 -10.85
C VAL A 25 25.90 -10.38 -11.09
N ASP A 26 26.68 -10.92 -10.15
CA ASP A 26 27.15 -12.32 -10.21
C ASP A 26 26.02 -13.34 -10.04
N ARG A 27 24.89 -12.94 -9.44
CA ARG A 27 23.71 -13.77 -9.20
C ARG A 27 22.43 -12.98 -9.49
N PRO A 28 21.80 -13.18 -10.67
CA PRO A 28 20.54 -12.57 -11.00
C PRO A 28 19.43 -12.95 -10.03
N PHE A 29 18.52 -12.01 -9.77
CA PHE A 29 17.35 -12.29 -8.96
C PHE A 29 16.16 -11.41 -9.36
N HIS A 30 14.98 -11.86 -8.97
CA HIS A 30 13.71 -11.18 -9.17
C HIS A 30 13.08 -10.94 -7.81
N MET A 31 12.69 -9.70 -7.53
CA MET A 31 11.92 -9.35 -6.33
C MET A 31 10.57 -8.83 -6.78
N GLY A 32 9.52 -9.16 -6.05
CA GLY A 32 8.22 -8.58 -6.36
C GLY A 32 7.30 -8.49 -5.17
N PHE A 33 6.27 -7.68 -5.36
CA PHE A 33 5.15 -7.54 -4.46
C PHE A 33 3.87 -7.76 -5.24
N LYS A 34 2.94 -8.50 -4.65
CA LYS A 34 1.62 -8.72 -5.23
C LYS A 34 0.55 -8.55 -4.18
N TRP A 35 -0.63 -8.14 -4.62
CA TRP A 35 -1.82 -8.04 -3.77
C TRP A 35 -3.08 -8.25 -4.60
N THR A 36 -4.07 -8.88 -3.99
CA THR A 36 -5.37 -9.14 -4.63
C THR A 36 -6.17 -7.85 -4.73
N LEU A 37 -6.13 -7.03 -3.69
CA LEU A 37 -6.93 -5.82 -3.59
C LEU A 37 -6.21 -4.75 -2.78
N MET A 38 -6.22 -3.53 -3.30
CA MET A 38 -5.85 -2.32 -2.58
C MET A 38 -6.99 -1.31 -2.69
N SER A 39 -7.36 -0.69 -1.58
CA SER A 39 -8.32 0.42 -1.58
C SER A 39 -7.86 1.57 -0.71
N VAL A 40 -8.12 2.79 -1.17
CA VAL A 40 -7.94 4.01 -0.40
C VAL A 40 -9.26 4.76 -0.37
N ILE A 41 -9.75 5.05 0.83
CA ILE A 41 -10.98 5.83 1.03
C ILE A 41 -10.74 6.95 2.03
N SER A 42 -11.53 8.02 1.93
CA SER A 42 -11.54 9.08 2.94
C SER A 42 -12.46 8.70 4.09
N THR A 43 -12.05 8.99 5.31
CA THR A 43 -12.79 8.64 6.52
C THR A 43 -12.96 9.83 7.45
N ASP A 44 -13.82 9.68 8.45
CA ASP A 44 -13.86 10.55 9.62
C ASP A 44 -12.76 10.16 10.63
N THR A 45 -12.77 10.81 11.79
CA THR A 45 -11.85 10.55 12.92
C THR A 45 -12.00 9.14 13.51
N ASN A 46 -13.15 8.52 13.31
CA ASN A 46 -13.53 7.21 13.86
C ASN A 46 -13.28 6.08 12.85
N GLY A 47 -12.78 6.40 11.65
CA GLY A 47 -12.54 5.43 10.58
C GLY A 47 -13.80 5.06 9.79
N ASN A 48 -14.90 5.79 9.90
CA ASN A 48 -16.06 5.58 9.03
C ASN A 48 -15.87 6.31 7.71
N GLU A 49 -16.32 5.71 6.60
CA GLU A 49 -16.24 6.36 5.29
C GLU A 49 -17.04 7.68 5.29
N THR A 50 -16.44 8.74 4.76
CA THR A 50 -17.09 10.05 4.72
C THR A 50 -16.66 10.89 3.54
N PHE A 51 -17.53 11.81 3.12
CA PHE A 51 -17.25 12.81 2.11
C PHE A 51 -16.91 14.14 2.78
N LEU A 52 -15.70 14.63 2.56
CA LEU A 52 -15.20 15.93 3.03
C LEU A 52 -15.78 17.04 2.16
N LYS A 53 -16.85 17.69 2.65
CA LYS A 53 -17.52 18.81 1.97
C LYS A 53 -16.72 20.12 2.01
N THR A 54 -15.84 20.28 2.98
CA THR A 54 -14.99 21.47 3.16
C THR A 54 -13.52 21.09 3.25
N VAL A 55 -12.63 22.06 3.05
CA VAL A 55 -11.19 21.87 3.31
C VAL A 55 -11.00 21.74 4.81
N ALA A 56 -10.98 20.50 5.29
CA ALA A 56 -10.72 20.19 6.69
C ALA A 56 -9.25 20.49 7.01
N GLU A 57 -8.98 21.00 8.22
CA GLU A 57 -7.62 21.17 8.73
C GLU A 57 -6.89 19.82 8.88
N MET A 58 -7.65 18.73 8.95
CA MET A 58 -7.16 17.39 9.13
C MET A 58 -7.89 16.44 8.19
N MET A 59 -7.12 15.59 7.50
CA MET A 59 -7.65 14.57 6.60
C MET A 59 -7.33 13.19 7.15
N TYR A 60 -8.32 12.30 7.03
CA TYR A 60 -8.17 10.90 7.38
C TYR A 60 -8.42 10.06 6.13
N LYS A 61 -7.50 9.14 5.86
CA LYS A 61 -7.63 8.16 4.78
C LYS A 61 -7.35 6.77 5.31
N ARG A 62 -8.12 5.80 4.87
CA ARG A 62 -7.90 4.40 5.17
C ARG A 62 -7.39 3.68 3.93
N LEU A 63 -6.19 3.11 4.05
CA LEU A 63 -5.64 2.16 3.11
C LEU A 63 -5.99 0.75 3.60
N SER A 64 -6.49 -0.10 2.72
CA SER A 64 -6.67 -1.52 3.00
C SER A 64 -6.06 -2.31 1.87
N VAL A 65 -5.23 -3.29 2.21
CA VAL A 65 -4.57 -4.18 1.25
C VAL A 65 -4.85 -5.62 1.65
N THR A 66 -5.30 -6.41 0.70
CA THR A 66 -5.64 -7.83 0.88
C THR A 66 -4.62 -8.69 0.16
N ASP A 67 -4.15 -9.72 0.86
CA ASP A 67 -3.15 -10.69 0.38
C ASP A 67 -1.87 -10.04 -0.13
N LEU A 68 -1.36 -9.02 0.58
CA LEU A 68 -0.06 -8.46 0.28
C LEU A 68 1.00 -9.52 0.53
N ALA A 69 1.74 -9.88 -0.51
CA ALA A 69 2.85 -10.80 -0.43
C ALA A 69 4.09 -10.16 -1.05
N VAL A 70 5.25 -10.43 -0.46
CA VAL A 70 6.56 -10.00 -0.97
C VAL A 70 7.40 -11.25 -1.19
N TYR A 71 8.05 -11.35 -2.32
CA TYR A 71 8.89 -12.49 -2.65
C TYR A 71 10.23 -12.06 -3.25
N ILE A 72 11.20 -12.98 -3.17
CA ILE A 72 12.47 -12.88 -3.88
C ILE A 72 12.84 -14.25 -4.44
N ASN A 73 13.23 -14.30 -5.71
CA ASN A 73 13.64 -15.52 -6.39
C ASN A 73 15.04 -15.32 -6.97
N ASN A 74 15.97 -16.22 -6.66
CA ASN A 74 17.31 -16.24 -7.25
C ASN A 74 17.34 -17.39 -8.25
N ASP A 75 17.54 -17.07 -9.52
CA ASP A 75 17.33 -17.98 -10.65
C ASP A 75 15.89 -18.57 -10.69
N THR A 76 15.32 -18.70 -11.88
CA THR A 76 13.94 -19.18 -12.02
C THR A 76 13.86 -20.68 -11.72
N GLU A 77 13.76 -21.05 -10.45
CA GLU A 77 13.31 -22.38 -10.01
C GLU A 77 11.87 -22.56 -10.51
N THR A 78 11.78 -23.13 -11.71
CA THR A 78 10.53 -23.54 -12.30
C THR A 78 10.27 -24.94 -11.73
N ASN A 79 9.16 -25.12 -11.03
CA ASN A 79 8.77 -26.44 -10.55
C ASN A 79 8.53 -27.37 -11.76
N GLU A 80 8.50 -28.69 -11.52
CA GLU A 80 8.26 -29.71 -12.57
C GLU A 80 6.96 -29.45 -13.39
N ASP A 81 6.00 -28.73 -12.79
CA ASP A 81 4.73 -28.32 -13.40
C ASP A 81 4.81 -27.03 -14.25
N GLY A 82 6.00 -26.46 -14.46
CA GLY A 82 6.17 -25.20 -15.20
C GLY A 82 5.76 -23.94 -14.40
N LEU A 83 5.37 -24.10 -13.13
CA LEU A 83 4.98 -23.01 -12.24
C LEU A 83 6.21 -22.40 -11.57
N ILE A 84 6.31 -21.07 -11.60
CA ILE A 84 7.34 -20.33 -10.86
C ILE A 84 6.99 -20.39 -9.38
N SER A 85 7.86 -21.05 -8.59
CA SER A 85 7.74 -21.02 -7.14
C SER A 85 8.32 -19.71 -6.63
N HIS A 86 7.52 -18.94 -5.88
CA HIS A 86 8.02 -17.74 -5.22
C HIS A 86 8.49 -18.06 -3.81
N ARG A 87 9.73 -17.68 -3.48
CA ARG A 87 10.19 -17.68 -2.10
C ARG A 87 9.71 -16.39 -1.43
N TYR A 88 8.63 -16.51 -0.68
CA TYR A 88 8.01 -15.39 0.03
C TYR A 88 8.88 -14.92 1.20
N LEU A 89 9.25 -13.63 1.17
CA LEU A 89 9.80 -12.89 2.29
C LEU A 89 8.70 -12.44 3.26
N LEU A 90 7.54 -12.11 2.69
CA LEU A 90 6.30 -11.86 3.41
C LEU A 90 5.24 -12.78 2.85
N GLN A 91 4.74 -13.69 3.69
CA GLN A 91 3.58 -14.52 3.35
C GLN A 91 2.37 -13.60 3.10
N PRO A 92 1.43 -13.99 2.22
CA PRO A 92 0.23 -13.20 1.97
C PRO A 92 -0.45 -12.81 3.28
N CYS A 93 -0.54 -11.51 3.54
CA CYS A 93 -1.18 -10.95 4.73
C CYS A 93 -2.11 -9.81 4.35
N SER A 94 -3.14 -9.59 5.16
CA SER A 94 -4.01 -8.43 4.98
C SER A 94 -3.63 -7.34 5.98
N LEU A 95 -3.67 -6.09 5.52
CA LEU A 95 -3.36 -4.95 6.37
C LEU A 95 -4.35 -3.83 6.15
N GLN A 96 -4.65 -3.14 7.24
CA GLN A 96 -5.44 -1.93 7.24
C GLN A 96 -4.65 -0.82 7.94
N LEU A 97 -4.41 0.27 7.21
CA LEU A 97 -3.71 1.45 7.72
C LEU A 97 -4.65 2.66 7.72
N GLN A 98 -4.64 3.38 8.83
CA GLN A 98 -5.31 4.66 8.98
C GLN A 98 -4.26 5.77 8.93
N LEU A 99 -4.35 6.60 7.89
CA LEU A 99 -3.49 7.76 7.69
C LEU A 99 -4.21 9.02 8.17
N ARG A 100 -3.55 9.76 9.04
CA ARG A 100 -3.94 11.10 9.50
C ARG A 100 -2.96 12.11 8.95
N MET A 101 -3.46 13.15 8.31
CA MET A 101 -2.65 14.16 7.63
C MET A 101 -3.11 15.57 8.02
N LEU A 102 -2.18 16.43 8.40
CA LEU A 102 -2.44 17.85 8.61
C LEU A 102 -2.52 18.58 7.26
N SER A 103 -3.55 19.40 7.09
CA SER A 103 -3.65 20.30 5.94
C SER A 103 -2.52 21.32 5.95
N GLY A 104 -2.03 21.70 4.76
CA GLY A 104 -0.88 22.58 4.59
C GLY A 104 -1.00 23.94 5.28
N SER A 105 -2.22 24.40 5.56
CA SER A 105 -2.53 25.64 6.28
C SER A 105 -2.39 25.54 7.81
N SER A 106 -2.33 24.33 8.39
CA SER A 106 -2.32 24.09 9.84
C SER A 106 -1.02 23.40 10.31
N ARG A 107 0.08 23.54 9.56
CA ARG A 107 1.40 23.02 9.93
C ARG A 107 1.93 23.70 11.19
N ARG A 108 1.74 23.05 12.34
CA ARG A 108 2.36 23.45 13.61
C ARG A 108 3.65 22.66 13.79
N LEU A 109 4.75 23.35 14.09
CA LEU A 109 6.07 22.73 14.35
C LEU A 109 6.05 21.71 15.49
N SER A 110 5.03 21.75 16.36
CA SER A 110 4.88 20.87 17.53
C SER A 110 4.04 19.61 17.28
N GLN A 111 3.50 19.38 16.08
CA GLN A 111 2.71 18.17 15.78
C GLN A 111 3.25 17.43 14.54
N PRO A 112 3.20 16.08 14.54
CA PRO A 112 3.60 15.30 13.38
C PRO A 112 2.67 15.59 12.19
N GLN A 113 3.25 15.87 11.03
CA GLN A 113 2.50 16.17 9.80
C GLN A 113 1.66 14.99 9.30
N TYR A 114 2.16 13.77 9.56
CA TYR A 114 1.54 12.51 9.19
C TYR A 114 1.58 11.57 10.38
N THR A 115 0.50 10.84 10.60
CA THR A 115 0.46 9.73 11.54
C THR A 115 -0.17 8.54 10.86
N VAL A 116 0.41 7.36 11.04
CA VAL A 116 -0.10 6.11 10.50
C VAL A 116 -0.30 5.15 11.66
N THR A 117 -1.49 4.58 11.75
CA THR A 117 -1.78 3.46 12.64
C THR A 117 -2.28 2.30 11.80
N GLY A 118 -2.10 1.07 12.26
CA GLY A 118 -2.55 -0.08 11.48
C GLY A 118 -2.57 -1.38 12.24
N VAL A 119 -3.27 -2.34 11.64
CA VAL A 119 -3.37 -3.73 12.09
C VAL A 119 -2.93 -4.63 10.95
N LEU A 120 -2.21 -5.68 11.31
CA LEU A 120 -1.82 -6.77 10.43
C LEU A 120 -2.62 -8.00 10.86
N ASP A 121 -3.36 -8.57 9.92
CA ASP A 121 -4.16 -9.79 10.12
C ASP A 121 -3.45 -11.01 9.52
#